data_AF-A0A6J0LE41-F1
#
_entry.id   AF-A0A6J0LE41-F1
#
_cell.length_a   1.000
_cell.length_b   1.000
_cell.length_c   1.000
_cell.angle_alpha   90.00
_cell.angle_beta   90.00
_cell.angle_gamma   90.00
#
_symmetry.space_group_name_H-M   'P 1'
#
loop_
_entity.id
_entity.type
_entity.pdbx_description
1 polymer ?
#
loop_
_entity_poly.entity_id
_entity_poly.type
_entity_poly.pdbx_seq_one_letter_code
_entity_poly.pdbx_strand_id
1 'polypeptide(L)'
;MANPACFKYLEDIHTSKWSRTYFLGNRYNLMTSNVAEQLNNAISKSRASPIVEMFMFIQRMLTRWFSAMRTKSSKHRGFYTPEVDKVIQTHIKLTKGSKISPSKEWSFSIRGIFGHGNTVHLDTKACTCQVFQKLKIPCGHGLMAADSVGLSYLA
;
A
#
# COMPACT_ATOMS: atom_id res chain seq x y z
N MET A 1 25.23 1.57 15.89
CA MET A 1 25.03 0.21 16.44
C MET A 1 23.63 0.13 17.00
N ALA A 2 22.89 -0.95 16.73
CA ALA A 2 21.51 -1.10 17.21
C ALA A 2 21.48 -1.29 18.74
N ASN A 3 20.49 -0.70 19.43
CA ASN A 3 20.33 -0.82 20.87
C ASN A 3 19.91 -2.27 21.23
N PRO A 4 20.69 -3.00 22.04
CA PRO A 4 20.40 -4.40 22.40
C PRO A 4 19.04 -4.59 23.08
N ALA A 5 18.59 -3.63 23.89
CA ALA A 5 17.29 -3.69 24.54
C ALA A 5 16.14 -3.59 23.53
N CYS A 6 16.28 -2.76 22.50
CA CYS A 6 15.30 -2.67 21.41
C CYS A 6 15.22 -3.97 20.61
N PHE A 7 16.37 -4.62 20.36
CA PHE A 7 16.39 -5.90 19.66
C PHE A 7 15.64 -6.98 20.44
N LYS A 8 15.94 -7.12 21.74
CA LYS A 8 15.26 -8.07 22.62
C LYS A 8 13.75 -7.84 22.67
N TYR A 9 13.31 -6.58 22.81
CA TYR A 9 11.89 -6.25 22.78
C TYR A 9 11.20 -6.67 21.47
N LEU A 10 11.84 -6.43 20.32
CA LEU A 10 11.29 -6.82 19.02
C LEU A 10 11.23 -8.34 18.86
N GLU A 11 12.18 -9.06 19.44
CA GLU A 11 12.17 -10.53 19.48
C GLU A 11 11.00 -11.04 20.34
N ASP A 12 10.83 -10.49 21.54
CA ASP A 12 9.79 -10.89 22.52
C ASP A 12 8.37 -10.71 21.98
N ILE A 13 8.09 -9.61 21.26
CA ILE A 13 6.75 -9.36 20.71
C ILE A 13 6.43 -10.14 19.43
N HIS A 14 7.38 -10.94 18.93
CA HIS A 14 7.35 -11.68 17.67
C HIS A 14 7.31 -10.82 16.38
N THR A 15 7.97 -11.34 15.35
CA THR A 15 8.10 -10.71 14.03
C THR A 15 6.77 -10.40 13.34
N SER A 16 5.71 -11.15 13.62
CA SER A 16 4.38 -10.89 13.05
C SER A 16 3.78 -9.55 13.51
N LYS A 17 4.21 -9.01 14.66
CA LYS A 17 3.72 -7.72 15.17
C LYS A 17 4.36 -6.53 14.47
N TRP A 18 5.64 -6.61 14.12
CA TRP A 18 6.39 -5.47 13.58
C TRP A 18 6.85 -5.63 12.12
N SER A 19 6.88 -6.85 11.59
CA SER A 19 7.20 -7.10 10.18
C SER A 19 5.96 -7.35 9.34
N ARG A 20 5.87 -6.64 8.21
CA ARG A 20 4.80 -6.82 7.21
C ARG A 20 4.86 -8.18 6.52
N THR A 21 6.05 -8.77 6.36
CA THR A 21 6.20 -10.06 5.68
C THR A 21 5.54 -11.19 6.48
N TYR A 22 5.64 -11.12 7.81
CA TYR A 22 5.13 -12.15 8.73
C TYR A 22 3.75 -11.83 9.32
N PHE A 23 3.19 -10.64 9.07
CA PHE A 23 1.82 -10.34 9.46
C PHE A 23 0.82 -11.13 8.60
N LEU A 24 -0.12 -11.83 9.25
CA LEU A 24 -1.11 -12.69 8.61
C LEU A 24 -2.26 -11.91 7.96
N GLY A 25 -2.58 -10.73 8.48
CA GLY A 25 -3.65 -9.89 7.95
C GLY A 25 -3.19 -8.97 6.80
N ASN A 26 -4.12 -8.17 6.30
CA ASN A 26 -3.82 -7.13 5.31
C ASN A 26 -3.54 -5.79 6.02
N ARG A 27 -2.26 -5.38 6.09
CA ARG A 27 -1.86 -4.02 6.53
C ARG A 27 -1.83 -3.01 5.39
N TYR A 28 -1.94 -3.47 4.14
CA TYR A 28 -1.80 -2.64 2.95
C TYR A 28 -0.52 -1.77 3.04
N ASN A 29 -0.62 -0.49 2.66
CA ASN A 29 0.46 0.49 2.80
C ASN A 29 0.42 1.29 4.12
N LEU A 30 -0.33 0.83 5.12
CA LEU A 30 -0.44 1.49 6.43
C LEU A 30 0.66 0.95 7.36
N MET A 31 1.87 1.49 7.17
CA MET A 31 3.06 1.08 7.94
C MET A 31 3.52 2.15 8.94
N THR A 32 2.83 3.28 9.01
CA THR A 32 3.23 4.42 9.84
C THR A 32 2.11 4.81 10.81
N SER A 33 2.52 5.33 11.97
CA SER A 33 1.65 5.99 12.94
C SER A 33 1.17 7.36 12.46
N ASN A 34 1.57 7.83 11.27
CA ASN A 34 1.29 9.18 10.78
C ASN A 34 -0.19 9.56 10.83
N VAL A 35 -1.11 8.64 10.54
CA VAL A 35 -2.57 8.92 10.66
C VAL A 35 -2.96 9.18 12.12
N ALA A 36 -2.47 8.35 13.04
CA ALA A 36 -2.73 8.51 14.46
C ALA A 36 -2.06 9.78 15.01
N GLU A 37 -0.83 10.07 14.60
CA GLU A 37 -0.08 11.27 14.99
C GLU A 37 -0.75 12.55 14.49
N GLN A 38 -1.18 12.60 13.22
CA GLN A 38 -1.90 13.74 12.66
C GLN A 38 -3.24 13.95 13.38
N LEU A 39 -3.99 12.87 13.64
CA LEU A 39 -5.23 12.97 14.39
C LEU A 39 -4.99 13.45 15.83
N ASN A 40 -3.99 12.89 16.52
CA ASN A 40 -3.60 13.29 17.87
C ASN A 40 -3.20 14.76 17.92
N ASN A 41 -2.46 15.24 16.93
CA ASN A 41 -2.09 16.64 16.81
C ASN A 41 -3.33 17.53 16.57
N ALA A 42 -4.24 17.11 15.69
CA ALA A 42 -5.46 17.86 15.38
C ALA A 42 -6.39 18.03 16.59
N ILE A 43 -6.47 17.01 17.46
CA ILE A 43 -7.29 17.05 18.68
C ILE A 43 -6.53 17.51 19.93
N SER A 44 -5.21 17.73 19.84
CA SER A 44 -4.37 18.03 21.01
C SER A 44 -4.89 19.21 21.82
N LYS A 45 -5.33 20.27 21.14
CA LYS A 45 -5.82 21.51 21.74
C LYS A 45 -7.21 21.37 22.40
N SER A 46 -8.04 20.41 21.98
CA SER A 46 -9.36 20.20 22.58
C SER A 46 -9.35 19.27 23.79
N ARG A 47 -8.22 18.64 24.12
CA ARG A 47 -8.11 17.72 25.26
C ARG A 47 -8.27 18.39 26.62
N ALA A 48 -7.93 19.67 26.71
CA ALA A 48 -8.11 20.46 27.94
C ALA A 48 -9.52 21.04 28.07
N SER A 49 -10.36 20.90 27.04
CA SER A 49 -11.74 21.38 27.06
C SER A 49 -12.66 20.41 27.82
N PRO A 50 -13.81 20.89 28.33
CA PRO A 50 -14.85 20.01 28.83
C PRO A 50 -15.24 18.94 27.80
N ILE A 51 -15.65 17.77 28.28
CA ILE A 51 -15.94 16.60 27.43
C ILE A 51 -16.90 16.91 26.28
N VAL A 52 -17.95 17.69 26.55
CA VAL A 52 -18.95 18.10 25.55
C VAL A 52 -18.32 18.94 24.43
N GLU A 53 -17.47 19.91 24.79
CA GLU A 53 -16.76 20.76 23.83
C GLU A 53 -15.78 19.95 22.98
N MET A 54 -15.07 18.99 23.58
CA MET A 54 -14.19 18.09 22.86
C MET A 54 -14.95 17.26 21.82
N PHE A 55 -16.11 16.70 22.20
CA PHE A 55 -16.95 15.94 21.27
C PHE A 55 -17.48 16.81 20.12
N MET A 56 -17.98 18.02 20.42
CA MET A 56 -18.43 18.95 19.39
C MET A 56 -17.31 19.32 18.42
N PHE A 57 -16.09 19.53 18.93
CA PHE A 57 -14.91 19.78 18.10
C PHE A 57 -14.61 18.61 17.16
N ILE A 58 -14.52 17.39 17.70
CA ILE A 58 -14.23 16.17 16.92
C ILE A 58 -15.30 15.97 15.85
N GLN A 59 -16.58 16.11 16.20
CA GLN A 59 -17.69 15.97 15.26
C GLN A 59 -17.57 16.99 14.13
N ARG A 60 -17.40 18.28 14.43
CA ARG A 60 -17.24 19.34 13.42
C ARG A 60 -16.04 19.09 12.52
N MET A 61 -14.91 18.66 13.08
CA MET A 61 -13.70 18.32 12.34
C MET A 61 -13.96 17.17 11.36
N LEU A 62 -14.52 16.06 11.82
CA LEU A 62 -14.81 14.89 10.98
C LEU A 62 -15.85 15.23 9.90
N THR A 63 -16.90 15.98 10.22
CA THR A 63 -17.90 16.42 9.24
C THR A 63 -17.27 17.23 8.11
N ARG A 64 -16.41 18.22 8.44
CA ARG A 64 -15.69 19.02 7.44
C ARG A 64 -14.77 18.15 6.59
N TRP A 65 -14.02 17.24 7.23
CA TRP A 65 -13.09 16.36 6.53
C TRP A 65 -13.82 15.42 5.56
N PHE A 66 -14.88 14.74 6.01
CA PHE A 66 -15.67 13.87 5.14
C PHE A 66 -16.36 14.65 4.02
N SER A 67 -16.82 15.89 4.28
CA SER A 67 -17.38 16.74 3.23
C SER A 67 -16.34 17.07 2.16
N ALA A 68 -15.13 17.48 2.56
CA ALA A 68 -14.05 17.73 1.62
C ALA A 68 -13.65 16.47 0.84
N MET A 69 -13.62 15.31 1.50
CA MET A 69 -13.31 14.03 0.86
C MET A 69 -14.37 13.63 -0.17
N ARG A 70 -15.67 13.80 0.14
CA ARG A 70 -16.76 13.59 -0.81
C ARG A 70 -16.63 14.49 -2.03
N THR A 71 -16.35 15.77 -1.84
CA THR A 71 -16.16 16.72 -2.95
C THR A 71 -14.94 16.38 -3.80
N LYS A 72 -13.83 15.92 -3.20
CA LYS A 72 -12.66 15.46 -3.96
C LYS A 72 -13.00 14.19 -4.75
N SER A 73 -13.71 13.25 -4.13
CA SER A 73 -14.12 12.00 -4.76
C SER A 73 -15.10 12.21 -5.92
N SER A 74 -16.08 13.11 -5.80
CA SER A 74 -17.06 13.38 -6.86
C SER A 74 -16.43 14.00 -8.12
N LYS A 75 -15.27 14.65 -7.98
CA LYS A 75 -14.49 15.21 -9.09
C LYS A 75 -13.52 14.20 -9.70
N HIS A 76 -13.25 13.09 -9.01
CA HIS A 76 -12.37 12.05 -9.52
C HIS A 76 -13.06 11.25 -10.63
N ARG A 77 -12.31 10.88 -11.66
CA ARG A 77 -12.79 10.14 -12.85
C ARG A 77 -11.98 8.88 -13.14
N GLY A 78 -10.87 8.67 -12.41
CA GLY A 78 -10.02 7.50 -12.59
C GLY A 78 -10.60 6.28 -11.89
N PHE A 79 -10.15 5.10 -12.33
CA PHE A 79 -10.48 3.84 -11.67
C PHE A 79 -9.80 3.71 -10.30
N TYR A 80 -8.57 4.21 -10.18
CA TYR A 80 -7.77 4.19 -8.95
C TYR A 80 -7.69 5.57 -8.32
N THR A 81 -7.72 5.62 -6.98
CA THR A 81 -7.44 6.87 -6.26
C THR A 81 -6.07 7.43 -6.67
N PRO A 82 -5.87 8.76 -6.67
CA PRO A 82 -4.61 9.38 -7.07
C PRO A 82 -3.40 8.82 -6.31
N GLU A 83 -3.59 8.43 -5.05
CA GLU A 83 -2.55 7.85 -4.20
C GLU A 83 -2.19 6.42 -4.62
N VAL A 84 -3.18 5.59 -5.01
CA VAL A 84 -2.93 4.24 -5.55
C VAL A 84 -2.30 4.32 -6.94
N ASP A 85 -2.79 5.22 -7.79
CA ASP A 85 -2.22 5.43 -9.13
C ASP A 85 -0.73 5.82 -9.04
N LYS A 86 -0.36 6.73 -8.14
CA LYS A 86 1.06 7.07 -7.88
C LYS A 86 1.92 5.85 -7.49
N VAL A 87 1.36 4.90 -6.73
CA VAL A 87 2.05 3.66 -6.37
C VAL A 87 2.20 2.76 -7.60
N ILE A 88 1.15 2.61 -8.41
CA ILE A 88 1.17 1.87 -9.66
C ILE A 88 2.22 2.46 -10.62
N GLN A 89 2.24 3.78 -10.82
CA GLN A 89 3.24 4.46 -11.65
C GLN A 89 4.67 4.21 -11.14
N THR A 90 4.88 4.21 -9.83
CA THR A 90 6.17 3.86 -9.22
C THR A 90 6.55 2.42 -9.53
N HIS A 91 5.62 1.46 -9.40
CA HIS A 91 5.87 0.06 -9.74
C HIS A 91 6.25 -0.11 -11.21
N ILE A 92 5.56 0.56 -12.14
CA ILE A 92 5.87 0.53 -13.58
C ILE A 92 7.29 1.03 -13.83
N LYS A 93 7.65 2.17 -13.23
CA LYS A 93 8.99 2.76 -13.35
C LYS A 93 10.08 1.81 -12.85
N LEU A 94 9.86 1.16 -11.70
CA LEU A 94 10.82 0.22 -11.11
C LEU A 94 11.05 -1.04 -11.95
N THR A 95 10.05 -1.47 -12.71
CA THR A 95 10.17 -2.65 -13.59
C THR A 95 10.54 -2.32 -15.02
N LYS A 96 10.64 -1.04 -15.38
CA LYS A 96 11.06 -0.59 -16.71
C LYS A 96 12.41 -1.22 -17.06
N GLY A 97 12.52 -1.77 -18.28
CA GLY A 97 13.74 -2.44 -18.76
C GLY A 97 13.89 -3.91 -18.34
N SER A 98 12.96 -4.45 -17.56
CA SER A 98 12.89 -5.90 -17.32
C SER A 98 12.47 -6.64 -18.60
N LYS A 99 12.90 -7.88 -18.75
CA LYS A 99 12.54 -8.76 -19.87
C LYS A 99 11.47 -9.74 -19.43
N ILE A 100 10.41 -9.88 -20.24
CA ILE A 100 9.35 -10.86 -20.02
C ILE A 100 9.56 -12.08 -20.92
N SER A 101 9.23 -13.26 -20.41
CA SER A 101 9.22 -14.51 -21.17
C SER A 101 8.02 -15.35 -20.72
N PRO A 102 7.14 -15.77 -21.64
CA PRO A 102 6.04 -16.67 -21.29
C PRO A 102 6.59 -18.03 -20.85
N SER A 103 5.97 -18.64 -19.84
CA SER A 103 6.36 -19.95 -19.32
C SER A 103 5.28 -21.01 -19.55
N LYS A 104 4.06 -20.75 -19.10
CA LYS A 104 2.83 -21.55 -19.33
C LYS A 104 1.66 -20.57 -19.52
N GLU A 105 0.51 -21.04 -19.99
CA GLU A 105 -0.66 -20.23 -20.42
C GLU A 105 -0.87 -18.88 -19.70
N TRP A 106 -0.97 -18.86 -18.36
CA TRP A 106 -1.13 -17.64 -17.55
C TRP A 106 0.07 -17.29 -16.66
N SER A 107 1.24 -17.87 -16.96
CA SER A 107 2.46 -17.78 -16.16
C SER A 107 3.62 -17.16 -16.94
N PHE A 108 4.25 -16.15 -16.34
CA PHE A 108 5.29 -15.34 -16.98
C PHE A 108 6.52 -15.26 -16.09
N SER A 109 7.70 -15.41 -16.69
CA SER A 109 8.98 -15.15 -16.05
C SER A 109 9.45 -13.76 -16.42
N ILE A 110 9.79 -12.95 -15.43
CA ILE A 110 10.27 -11.57 -15.61
C ILE A 110 11.66 -11.47 -15.01
N ARG A 111 12.63 -11.17 -15.87
CA ARG A 111 14.02 -10.95 -15.49
C ARG A 111 14.29 -9.45 -15.40
N GLY A 112 14.54 -8.97 -14.19
CA GLY A 112 14.91 -7.58 -13.92
C GLY A 112 16.28 -7.22 -14.51
N ILE A 113 16.58 -5.92 -14.58
CA ILE A 113 17.85 -5.40 -15.13
C ILE A 113 19.07 -5.99 -14.42
N PHE A 114 18.98 -6.20 -13.10
CA PHE A 114 20.04 -6.79 -12.28
C PHE A 114 20.06 -8.33 -12.28
N GLY A 115 19.33 -8.97 -13.20
CA GLY A 115 19.30 -10.43 -13.35
C GLY A 115 18.36 -11.17 -12.40
N HIS A 116 17.78 -10.51 -11.40
CA HIS A 116 16.78 -11.12 -10.51
C HIS A 116 15.53 -11.54 -11.28
N GLY A 117 15.16 -12.81 -11.16
CA GLY A 117 13.95 -13.38 -11.77
C GLY A 117 12.76 -13.31 -10.83
N ASN A 118 11.60 -12.97 -11.38
CA ASN A 118 10.30 -13.09 -10.71
C ASN A 118 9.33 -13.88 -11.59
N THR A 119 8.50 -14.70 -10.96
CA THR A 119 7.42 -15.41 -11.66
C THR A 119 6.09 -14.74 -11.33
N VAL A 120 5.26 -14.56 -12.35
CA VAL A 120 3.90 -14.01 -12.26
C VAL A 120 2.92 -15.07 -12.73
N HIS A 121 1.84 -15.26 -11.99
CA HIS A 121 0.70 -16.09 -12.37
C HIS A 121 -0.53 -15.18 -12.38
N LEU A 122 -1.06 -14.89 -13.58
CA LEU A 122 -2.17 -13.94 -13.74
C LEU A 122 -3.52 -14.55 -13.31
N ASP A 123 -3.71 -15.84 -13.53
CA ASP A 123 -4.89 -16.63 -13.14
C ASP A 123 -5.15 -16.60 -11.63
N THR A 124 -4.09 -16.82 -10.84
CA THR A 124 -4.14 -16.81 -9.37
C THR A 124 -3.82 -15.45 -8.76
N LYS A 125 -3.56 -14.43 -9.61
CA LYS A 125 -3.10 -13.10 -9.21
C LYS A 125 -1.90 -13.19 -8.26
N ALA A 126 -0.93 -14.05 -8.60
CA ALA A 126 0.25 -14.33 -7.81
C ALA A 126 1.53 -13.74 -8.41
N CYS A 127 2.45 -13.27 -7.57
CA CYS A 127 3.82 -12.95 -8.00
C CYS A 127 4.82 -13.28 -6.89
N THR A 128 5.98 -13.82 -7.27
CA THR A 128 7.07 -14.15 -6.34
C THR A 128 7.59 -12.93 -5.58
N CYS A 129 7.42 -11.70 -6.10
CA CYS A 129 7.80 -10.48 -5.40
C CYS A 129 6.88 -10.14 -4.19
N GLN A 130 5.76 -10.83 -4.01
CA GLN A 130 4.81 -10.68 -2.90
C GLN A 130 4.13 -9.30 -2.77
N VAL A 131 4.42 -8.35 -3.66
CA VAL A 131 3.89 -6.98 -3.59
C VAL A 131 2.37 -6.97 -3.71
N PHE A 132 1.78 -7.65 -4.69
CA PHE A 132 0.33 -7.74 -4.81
C PHE A 132 -0.29 -8.47 -3.62
N GLN A 133 0.34 -9.54 -3.13
CA GLN A 133 -0.18 -10.37 -2.04
C GLN A 133 -0.31 -9.55 -0.76
N LYS A 134 0.66 -8.65 -0.51
CA LYS A 134 0.74 -7.83 0.70
C LYS A 134 0.04 -6.46 0.58
N LEU A 135 0.11 -5.81 -0.58
CA LEU A 135 -0.46 -4.46 -0.78
C LEU A 135 -1.84 -4.47 -1.44
N LYS A 136 -2.23 -5.57 -2.10
CA LYS A 136 -3.40 -5.66 -2.99
C LYS A 136 -3.38 -4.63 -4.12
N ILE A 137 -2.21 -4.07 -4.43
CA ILE A 137 -1.94 -3.19 -5.57
C ILE A 137 -1.06 -3.98 -6.55
N PRO A 138 -1.37 -3.98 -7.86
CA PRO A 138 -0.57 -4.66 -8.86
C PRO A 138 0.91 -4.26 -8.77
N CYS A 139 1.79 -5.25 -8.75
CA CYS A 139 3.23 -5.03 -8.83
C CYS A 139 3.65 -4.77 -10.29
N GLY A 140 4.82 -4.17 -10.52
CA GLY A 140 5.28 -3.86 -11.87
C GLY A 140 5.44 -5.11 -12.74
N HIS A 141 5.81 -6.24 -12.12
CA HIS A 141 5.87 -7.56 -12.79
C HIS A 141 4.48 -8.00 -13.28
N GLY A 142 3.49 -7.91 -12.40
CA GLY A 142 2.09 -8.25 -12.73
C GLY A 142 1.52 -7.34 -13.82
N LEU A 143 1.83 -6.05 -13.75
CA LEU A 143 1.40 -5.07 -14.76
C LEU A 143 2.03 -5.36 -16.13
N MET A 144 3.33 -5.67 -16.18
CA MET A 144 4.02 -6.04 -17.41
C MET A 144 3.46 -7.34 -18.02
N ALA A 145 3.17 -8.34 -17.19
CA ALA A 145 2.55 -9.58 -17.66
C ALA A 145 1.13 -9.34 -18.18
N ALA A 146 0.32 -8.56 -17.47
CA ALA A 146 -1.03 -8.22 -17.89
C ALA A 146 -1.04 -7.44 -19.23
N ASP A 147 -0.15 -6.46 -19.37
CA ASP A 147 0.00 -5.68 -20.60
C ASP A 147 0.39 -6.57 -21.80
N SER A 148 1.25 -7.59 -21.58
CA SER A 148 1.65 -8.53 -22.64
C SER A 148 0.51 -9.39 -23.19
N VAL A 149 -0.61 -9.51 -22.48
CA VAL A 149 -1.82 -10.22 -22.91
C VAL A 149 -2.98 -9.26 -23.22
N GLY A 150 -2.71 -7.95 -23.35
CA GLY A 150 -3.70 -6.93 -23.67
C GLY A 150 -4.57 -6.46 -22.50
N LEU A 151 -4.22 -6.81 -21.26
CA LEU A 151 -4.90 -6.35 -20.05
C LEU A 151 -4.23 -5.08 -19.51
N SER A 152 -4.65 -3.92 -20.03
CA SER A 152 -4.15 -2.62 -19.57
C SER A 152 -4.72 -2.23 -18.20
N TYR A 153 -3.90 -1.57 -17.38
CA TYR A 153 -4.35 -1.01 -16.10
C TYR A 153 -5.09 0.33 -16.25
N LEU A 154 -5.09 0.92 -17.45
CA LEU A 154 -5.76 2.21 -17.75
C LEU A 154 -7.19 2.04 -18.26
N ALA A 155 -7.69 0.80 -18.35
CA ALA A 155 -9.04 0.49 -18.82
C ALA A 155 -10.14 1.01 -17.89
#